data_AF-A0A6A1QIX5-F1
#
_entry.id   AF-A0A6A1QIX5-F1
#
_cell.length_a   1.000
_cell.length_b   1.000
_cell.length_c   1.000
_cell.angle_alpha   90.00
_cell.angle_beta   90.00
_cell.angle_gamma   90.00
#
_symmetry.space_group_name_H-M   'P 1'
#
loop_
_entity.id
_entity.type
_entity.pdbx_description
1 polymer ?
#
loop_
_entity_poly.entity_id
_entity_poly.type
_entity_poly.pdbx_seq_one_letter_code
_entity_poly.pdbx_strand_id
1 'polypeptide(L)'
;MKLKQRVVLLAILLVIFIFTKVFLIDNLDTSAANREDQRAFHRMMAGLRVELVSKLDHTLQSPWEIAAQWVVPREVYPEETPELGAIMHAMATKKIMKADVGYKGTQLKALLILEGGQKVVFKPKRYNRDYVVEGEPYAGYDRHNAEVAAFHLDRILGFRRAPLVVGRFVNLRTEIKPVATEQLLSTFLTIGKEVIEDV
;
A
#
# COMPACT_ATOMS: atom_id res chain seq x y z
N MET A 1 -62.76 -10.60 38.19
CA MET A 1 -62.58 -10.22 36.77
C MET A 1 -63.35 -11.20 35.90
N LYS A 2 -64.19 -10.73 34.97
CA LYS A 2 -64.95 -11.63 34.07
C LYS A 2 -64.00 -12.28 33.06
N LEU A 3 -64.26 -13.53 32.64
CA LEU A 3 -63.40 -14.31 31.73
C LEU A 3 -62.99 -13.51 30.47
N LYS A 4 -63.93 -12.75 29.89
CA LYS A 4 -63.70 -11.87 28.73
C LYS A 4 -62.61 -10.82 28.97
N GLN A 5 -62.53 -10.24 30.17
CA GLN A 5 -61.49 -9.26 30.51
C GLN A 5 -60.10 -9.93 30.64
N ARG A 6 -60.04 -11.18 31.10
CA ARG A 6 -58.76 -11.92 31.20
C ARG A 6 -58.21 -12.25 29.81
N VAL A 7 -59.08 -12.64 28.88
CA VAL A 7 -58.71 -12.93 27.49
C VAL A 7 -58.20 -11.69 26.77
N VAL A 8 -58.87 -10.54 26.95
CA VAL A 8 -58.44 -9.26 26.36
C VAL A 8 -57.08 -8.82 26.92
N LEU A 9 -56.88 -8.94 28.24
CA LEU A 9 -55.59 -8.60 28.86
C LEU A 9 -54.46 -9.49 28.32
N LEU A 10 -54.71 -10.79 28.17
CA LEU A 10 -53.74 -11.74 27.61
C LEU A 10 -53.39 -11.43 26.15
N ALA A 11 -54.38 -11.08 25.33
CA ALA A 11 -54.15 -10.69 23.95
C ALA A 11 -53.29 -9.41 23.85
N ILE A 12 -53.57 -8.40 24.69
CA ILE A 12 -52.77 -7.16 24.74
C ILE A 12 -51.33 -7.46 25.18
N LEU A 13 -51.14 -8.28 26.22
CA LEU A 13 -49.80 -8.67 26.67
C LEU A 13 -49.02 -9.46 25.61
N LEU A 14 -49.70 -10.31 24.84
CA LEU A 14 -49.07 -11.07 23.76
C LEU A 14 -48.63 -10.16 22.61
N VAL A 15 -49.46 -9.17 22.24
CA VAL A 15 -49.12 -8.17 21.22
C VAL A 15 -47.95 -7.30 21.67
N ILE A 16 -47.95 -6.85 22.93
CA ILE A 16 -46.83 -6.10 23.51
C ILE A 16 -45.56 -6.95 23.48
N PHE A 17 -45.65 -8.22 23.89
CA PHE A 17 -44.51 -9.13 23.92
C PHE A 17 -43.92 -9.33 22.51
N ILE A 18 -44.77 -9.54 21.49
CA ILE A 18 -44.34 -9.67 20.09
C ILE A 18 -43.67 -8.38 19.62
N PHE A 19 -44.27 -7.21 19.89
CA PHE A 19 -43.67 -5.92 19.52
C PHE A 19 -42.33 -5.68 20.21
N THR A 20 -42.19 -6.02 21.50
CA THR A 20 -40.91 -5.91 22.21
C THR A 20 -39.87 -6.89 21.70
N LYS A 21 -40.28 -8.11 21.29
CA LYS A 21 -39.38 -9.09 20.68
C LYS A 21 -38.86 -8.57 19.35
N VAL A 22 -39.75 -8.17 18.45
CA VAL A 22 -39.41 -7.75 17.09
C VAL A 22 -38.68 -6.41 17.09
N PHE A 23 -39.16 -5.41 17.82
CA PHE A 23 -38.59 -4.07 17.72
C PHE A 23 -37.36 -3.87 18.60
N LEU A 24 -37.28 -4.55 19.74
CA LEU A 24 -36.26 -4.29 20.75
C LEU A 24 -35.15 -5.33 20.71
N ILE A 25 -35.47 -6.61 20.51
CA ILE A 25 -34.45 -7.68 20.51
C ILE A 25 -33.82 -7.80 19.11
N ASP A 26 -34.61 -7.88 18.04
CA ASP A 26 -34.05 -8.06 16.69
C ASP A 26 -33.21 -6.84 16.24
N ASN A 27 -33.62 -5.62 16.61
CA ASN A 27 -32.79 -4.42 16.38
C ASN A 27 -31.51 -4.39 17.23
N LEU A 28 -31.55 -4.92 18.45
CA LEU A 28 -30.36 -4.97 19.32
C LEU A 28 -29.37 -6.01 18.79
N ASP A 29 -29.85 -7.18 18.36
CA ASP A 29 -29.06 -8.25 17.75
C ASP A 29 -28.45 -7.78 16.42
N THR A 30 -29.23 -7.08 15.59
CA THR A 30 -28.72 -6.48 14.34
C THR A 30 -27.68 -5.40 14.62
N SER A 31 -27.89 -4.56 15.66
CA SER A 31 -26.90 -3.55 16.06
C SER A 31 -25.62 -4.18 16.62
N ALA A 32 -25.74 -5.27 17.39
CA ALA A 32 -24.61 -6.00 17.95
C ALA A 32 -23.80 -6.69 16.86
N ALA A 33 -24.45 -7.42 15.95
CA ALA A 33 -23.80 -8.05 14.81
C ALA A 33 -23.07 -7.02 13.93
N ASN A 34 -23.71 -5.89 13.61
CA ASN A 34 -23.09 -4.83 12.83
C ASN A 34 -21.88 -4.20 13.56
N ARG A 35 -21.91 -4.06 14.89
CA ARG A 35 -20.75 -3.60 15.67
C ARG A 35 -19.62 -4.63 15.68
N GLU A 36 -19.94 -5.92 15.74
CA GLU A 36 -18.95 -7.00 15.67
C GLU A 36 -18.27 -7.05 14.29
N ASP A 37 -19.05 -6.92 13.21
CA ASP A 37 -18.55 -6.83 11.85
C ASP A 37 -17.64 -5.61 11.68
N GLN A 38 -18.05 -4.44 12.19
CA GLN A 38 -17.20 -3.25 12.19
C GLN A 38 -15.90 -3.49 12.97
N ARG A 39 -15.94 -4.11 14.16
CA ARG A 39 -14.73 -4.43 14.94
C ARG A 39 -13.85 -5.46 14.24
N ALA A 40 -14.42 -6.46 13.59
CA ALA A 40 -13.70 -7.45 12.80
C ALA A 40 -13.02 -6.78 11.61
N PHE A 41 -13.73 -5.91 10.89
CA PHE A 41 -13.18 -5.11 9.80
C PHE A 41 -12.03 -4.21 10.27
N HIS A 42 -12.20 -3.49 11.38
CA HIS A 42 -11.12 -2.63 11.92
C HIS A 42 -9.89 -3.45 12.35
N ARG A 43 -10.09 -4.64 12.94
CA ARG A 43 -8.98 -5.55 13.28
C ARG A 43 -8.27 -6.07 12.04
N MET A 44 -9.02 -6.49 11.02
CA MET A 44 -8.47 -6.89 9.73
C MET A 44 -7.67 -5.73 9.11
N MET A 45 -8.27 -4.54 9.00
CA MET A 45 -7.61 -3.35 8.45
C MET A 45 -6.37 -2.94 9.23
N ALA A 46 -6.38 -3.07 10.55
CA ALA A 46 -5.21 -2.83 11.39
C ALA A 46 -4.08 -3.83 11.09
N GLY A 47 -4.40 -5.12 10.88
CA GLY A 47 -3.43 -6.15 10.49
C GLY A 47 -2.87 -5.99 9.08
N LEU A 48 -3.58 -5.31 8.17
CA LEU A 48 -3.11 -5.04 6.81
C LEU A 48 -2.12 -3.87 6.73
N ARG A 49 -2.09 -3.01 7.75
CA ARG A 49 -1.21 -1.83 7.79
C ARG A 49 0.22 -2.27 8.04
N VAL A 50 1.11 -1.83 7.17
CA VAL A 50 2.56 -1.97 7.38
C VAL A 50 3.10 -0.63 7.87
N GLU A 51 3.64 -0.62 9.08
CA GLU A 51 4.32 0.55 9.61
C GLU A 51 5.79 0.54 9.19
N LEU A 52 6.25 1.64 8.59
CA LEU A 52 7.64 1.81 8.14
C LEU A 52 8.55 2.12 9.34
N VAL A 53 8.75 1.13 10.20
CA VAL A 53 9.63 1.22 11.37
C VAL A 53 11.09 1.01 10.95
N SER A 54 12.03 1.70 11.59
CA SER A 54 13.46 1.58 11.24
C SER A 54 14.15 0.36 11.88
N LYS A 55 13.47 -0.33 12.81
CA LYS A 55 14.08 -1.31 13.71
C LYS A 55 13.95 -2.71 13.12
N LEU A 56 15.08 -3.36 12.87
CA LEU A 56 15.19 -4.81 12.79
C LEU A 56 15.52 -5.28 14.20
N ASP A 57 14.60 -5.97 14.86
CA ASP A 57 14.85 -6.47 16.20
C ASP A 57 15.85 -7.62 16.15
N HIS A 58 16.99 -7.46 16.83
CA HIS A 58 17.95 -8.52 17.16
C HIS A 58 18.60 -9.27 15.97
N THR A 59 18.85 -8.61 14.83
CA THR A 59 19.58 -9.24 13.71
C THR A 59 20.88 -8.50 13.38
N LEU A 60 22.00 -9.23 13.30
CA LEU A 60 23.23 -8.72 12.68
C LEU A 60 23.14 -8.70 11.13
N GLN A 61 22.09 -9.31 10.58
CA GLN A 61 21.85 -9.40 9.14
C GLN A 61 21.32 -8.07 8.58
N SER A 62 21.72 -7.78 7.35
CA SER A 62 21.17 -6.65 6.60
C SER A 62 19.71 -6.90 6.20
N PRO A 63 18.87 -5.85 6.05
CA PRO A 63 17.50 -5.99 5.55
C PRO A 63 17.44 -6.69 4.18
N TRP A 64 18.49 -6.56 3.37
CA TRP A 64 18.58 -7.13 2.04
C TRP A 64 18.76 -8.65 2.07
N GLU A 65 19.59 -9.14 2.99
CA GLU A 65 19.80 -10.59 3.20
C GLU A 65 18.54 -11.25 3.73
N ILE A 66 17.84 -10.61 4.68
CA ILE A 66 16.55 -11.09 5.20
C ILE A 66 15.54 -11.22 4.06
N ALA A 67 15.35 -10.16 3.27
CA ALA A 67 14.42 -10.18 2.15
C ALA A 67 14.78 -11.22 1.08
N ALA A 68 16.08 -11.44 0.81
CA ALA A 68 16.52 -12.42 -0.17
C ALA A 68 16.23 -13.87 0.26
N GLN A 69 16.25 -14.16 1.56
CA GLN A 69 15.95 -15.48 2.12
C GLN A 69 14.46 -15.86 2.04
N TRP A 70 13.57 -14.88 1.88
CA TRP A 70 12.13 -15.11 1.80
C TRP A 70 11.68 -15.77 0.49
N VAL A 71 12.44 -15.61 -0.59
CA VAL A 71 12.00 -16.03 -1.92
C VAL A 71 12.05 -17.55 -2.03
N VAL A 72 10.87 -18.15 -2.24
CA VAL A 72 10.69 -19.60 -2.44
C VAL A 72 9.85 -19.83 -3.72
N PRO A 73 9.69 -21.07 -4.22
CA PRO A 73 9.05 -21.30 -5.53
C PRO A 73 7.60 -20.82 -5.67
N ARG A 74 6.89 -20.53 -4.58
CA ARG A 74 5.45 -20.21 -4.57
C ARG A 74 5.12 -18.82 -4.03
N GLU A 75 6.07 -18.13 -3.42
CA GLU A 75 5.89 -16.81 -2.83
C GLU A 75 7.22 -16.04 -2.77
N VAL A 76 7.13 -14.72 -2.84
CA VAL A 76 8.26 -13.79 -2.78
C VAL A 76 8.55 -13.36 -1.35
N TYR A 77 7.53 -13.36 -0.50
CA TYR A 77 7.62 -13.05 0.93
C TYR A 77 6.62 -13.93 1.71
N PRO A 78 6.93 -14.29 2.98
CA PRO A 78 6.03 -15.12 3.78
C PRO A 78 4.74 -14.37 4.15
N GLU A 79 3.76 -15.08 4.67
CA GLU A 79 2.54 -14.47 5.21
C GLU A 79 2.84 -13.64 6.46
N GLU A 80 3.52 -14.25 7.43
CA GLU A 80 4.04 -13.56 8.62
C GLU A 80 5.37 -12.90 8.29
N THR A 81 5.36 -11.57 8.19
CA THR A 81 6.52 -10.77 7.75
C THR A 81 6.82 -9.60 8.71
N PRO A 82 7.27 -9.88 9.95
CA PRO A 82 7.51 -8.82 10.94
C PRO A 82 8.58 -7.81 10.49
N GLU A 83 9.55 -8.21 9.66
CA GLU A 83 10.63 -7.35 9.17
C GLU A 83 10.23 -6.51 7.94
N LEU A 84 9.03 -6.72 7.36
CA LEU A 84 8.60 -6.03 6.14
C LEU A 84 8.63 -4.52 6.29
N GLY A 85 8.17 -4.01 7.43
CA GLY A 85 8.21 -2.58 7.75
C GLY A 85 9.62 -2.02 7.70
N ALA A 86 10.59 -2.74 8.27
CA ALA A 86 12.00 -2.35 8.32
C ALA A 86 12.70 -2.40 6.97
N ILE A 87 12.41 -3.43 6.16
CA ILE A 87 12.95 -3.54 4.81
C ILE A 87 12.40 -2.44 3.91
N MET A 88 11.09 -2.18 3.95
CA MET A 88 10.48 -1.09 3.20
C MET A 88 10.97 0.27 3.67
N HIS A 89 11.19 0.45 4.98
CA HIS A 89 11.80 1.67 5.52
C HIS A 89 13.21 1.85 4.96
N ALA A 90 14.04 0.80 4.96
CA ALA A 90 15.37 0.84 4.38
C ALA A 90 15.34 1.20 2.88
N MET A 91 14.40 0.65 2.09
CA MET A 91 14.24 1.03 0.68
C MET A 91 13.91 2.52 0.52
N ALA A 92 13.08 3.06 1.42
CA ALA A 92 12.66 4.46 1.39
C ALA A 92 13.76 5.44 1.82
N THR A 93 14.69 5.04 2.70
CA THR A 93 15.61 5.98 3.37
C THR A 93 17.09 5.75 3.10
N LYS A 94 17.52 4.53 2.74
CA LYS A 94 18.94 4.23 2.55
C LYS A 94 19.55 5.09 1.44
N LYS A 95 20.80 5.52 1.63
CA LYS A 95 21.53 6.37 0.70
C LYS A 95 21.65 5.69 -0.67
N ILE A 96 21.46 6.46 -1.74
CA ILE A 96 21.72 6.00 -3.10
C ILE A 96 23.22 6.13 -3.37
N MET A 97 23.86 5.01 -3.69
CA MET A 97 25.31 4.91 -3.89
C MET A 97 25.71 4.94 -5.36
N LYS A 98 24.83 4.47 -6.26
CA LYS A 98 25.00 4.53 -7.72
C LYS A 98 23.64 4.69 -8.39
N ALA A 99 23.60 5.38 -9.52
CA ALA A 99 22.41 5.53 -10.35
C ALA A 99 22.77 5.34 -11.84
N ASP A 100 21.95 4.57 -12.56
CA ASP A 100 22.16 4.29 -13.98
C ASP A 100 20.82 4.17 -14.73
N VAL A 101 20.86 4.21 -16.05
CA VAL A 101 19.68 3.95 -16.89
C VAL A 101 19.41 2.44 -16.93
N GLY A 102 18.16 2.02 -16.76
CA GLY A 102 17.79 0.62 -16.94
C GLY A 102 18.00 0.17 -18.39
N TYR A 103 18.85 -0.84 -18.63
CA TYR A 103 19.27 -1.28 -19.97
C TYR A 103 18.15 -1.89 -20.86
N LYS A 104 16.98 -2.24 -20.30
CA LYS A 104 15.93 -2.97 -21.06
C LYS A 104 14.50 -2.50 -20.74
N GLY A 105 13.69 -2.31 -21.77
CA GLY A 105 12.26 -1.99 -21.68
C GLY A 105 11.88 -0.80 -22.57
N THR A 106 10.58 -0.56 -22.72
CA THR A 106 10.03 0.56 -23.52
C THR A 106 9.83 1.83 -22.70
N GLN A 107 9.86 1.73 -21.38
CA GLN A 107 9.52 2.79 -20.44
C GLN A 107 10.75 3.26 -19.65
N LEU A 108 10.78 4.55 -19.32
CA LEU A 108 11.86 5.16 -18.53
C LEU A 108 11.89 4.58 -17.11
N LYS A 109 13.05 4.05 -16.72
CA LYS A 109 13.35 3.59 -15.36
C LYS A 109 14.85 3.70 -15.10
N ALA A 110 15.20 3.98 -13.85
CA ALA A 110 16.58 3.99 -13.39
C ALA A 110 16.88 2.71 -12.59
N LEU A 111 18.12 2.23 -12.69
CA LEU A 111 18.68 1.25 -11.75
C LEU A 111 19.44 2.03 -10.68
N LEU A 112 19.05 1.83 -9.42
CA LEU A 112 19.74 2.42 -8.28
C LEU A 112 20.41 1.32 -7.46
N ILE A 113 21.56 1.62 -6.87
CA ILE A 113 22.19 0.78 -5.85
C ILE A 113 22.12 1.53 -4.53
N LEU A 114 21.43 0.98 -3.55
CA LEU A 114 21.33 1.53 -2.20
C LEU A 114 22.54 1.12 -1.35
N GLU A 115 22.78 1.86 -0.27
CA GLU A 115 23.73 1.46 0.77
C GLU A 115 23.45 0.02 1.24
N GLY A 116 24.51 -0.78 1.38
CA GLY A 116 24.41 -2.23 1.58
C GLY A 116 24.31 -3.03 0.28
N GLY A 117 24.40 -2.38 -0.89
CA GLY A 117 24.55 -3.05 -2.19
C GLY A 117 23.24 -3.49 -2.85
N GLN A 118 22.09 -3.21 -2.25
CA GLN A 118 20.79 -3.58 -2.81
C GLN A 118 20.50 -2.84 -4.11
N LYS A 119 20.21 -3.59 -5.17
CA LYS A 119 19.74 -3.04 -6.45
C LYS A 119 18.23 -2.82 -6.39
N VAL A 120 17.76 -1.66 -6.82
CA VAL A 120 16.33 -1.35 -6.93
C VAL A 120 16.01 -0.70 -8.27
N VAL A 121 14.79 -0.96 -8.77
CA VAL A 121 14.24 -0.27 -9.93
C VAL A 121 13.51 0.97 -9.46
N PHE A 122 13.85 2.12 -10.02
CA PHE A 122 13.18 3.38 -9.75
C PHE A 122 12.34 3.80 -10.96
N LYS A 123 11.02 3.83 -10.76
CA LYS A 123 10.06 4.35 -11.74
C LYS A 123 9.63 5.77 -11.35
N PRO A 124 9.97 6.82 -12.12
CA PRO A 124 9.65 8.18 -11.77
C PRO A 124 8.14 8.49 -11.91
N LYS A 125 7.66 9.49 -11.17
CA LYS A 125 6.31 10.04 -11.37
C LYS A 125 6.20 10.61 -12.80
N ARG A 126 5.16 10.20 -13.53
CA ARG A 126 4.82 10.73 -14.87
C ARG A 126 3.53 11.53 -14.93
N TYR A 127 2.55 11.17 -14.09
CA TYR A 127 1.22 11.77 -14.06
C TYR A 127 0.83 12.22 -12.65
N ASN A 128 -0.12 13.15 -12.57
CA ASN A 128 -0.85 13.43 -11.33
C ASN A 128 -1.79 12.26 -10.98
N ARG A 129 -2.31 12.25 -9.75
CA ARG A 129 -3.06 11.11 -9.20
C ARG A 129 -4.43 10.93 -9.85
N ASP A 130 -5.03 12.03 -10.24
CA ASP A 130 -6.33 12.22 -10.88
C ASP A 130 -6.28 12.04 -12.41
N TYR A 131 -5.08 11.92 -12.99
CA TYR A 131 -4.93 11.76 -14.43
C TYR A 131 -5.56 10.46 -14.95
N VAL A 132 -6.42 10.61 -15.96
CA VAL A 132 -7.04 9.50 -16.70
C VAL A 132 -6.22 9.25 -17.96
N VAL A 133 -5.77 8.00 -18.14
CA VAL A 133 -5.13 7.60 -19.41
C VAL A 133 -6.25 7.28 -20.39
N GLU A 134 -6.25 7.99 -21.51
CA GLU A 134 -7.17 7.79 -22.63
C GLU A 134 -6.51 6.93 -23.73
N GLY A 135 -7.34 6.37 -24.62
CA GLY A 135 -6.90 5.53 -25.73
C GLY A 135 -6.92 4.03 -25.41
N GLU A 136 -6.02 3.28 -26.02
CA GLU A 136 -5.94 1.83 -25.91
C GLU A 136 -5.65 1.35 -24.46
N PRO A 137 -6.06 0.12 -24.07
CA PRO A 137 -5.83 -0.40 -22.71
C PRO A 137 -4.37 -0.43 -22.24
N TYR A 138 -3.41 -0.42 -23.17
CA TYR A 138 -1.97 -0.42 -22.93
C TYR A 138 -1.30 0.95 -23.20
N ALA A 139 -2.09 2.00 -23.40
CA ALA A 139 -1.59 3.34 -23.65
C ALA A 139 -0.95 3.96 -22.39
N GLY A 140 -0.14 4.99 -22.62
CA GLY A 140 0.45 5.81 -21.56
C GLY A 140 1.81 5.33 -21.05
N TYR A 141 2.22 5.92 -19.92
CA TYR A 141 3.48 5.63 -19.26
C TYR A 141 3.22 4.82 -17.99
N ASP A 142 4.23 4.06 -17.56
CA ASP A 142 4.20 3.39 -16.25
C ASP A 142 3.86 4.39 -15.13
N ARG A 143 2.92 4.02 -14.26
CA ARG A 143 2.52 4.84 -13.10
C ARG A 143 3.19 4.30 -11.84
N HIS A 144 4.09 5.08 -11.25
CA HIS A 144 4.81 4.67 -10.03
C HIS A 144 3.88 4.29 -8.86
N ASN A 145 2.72 4.94 -8.74
CA ASN A 145 1.75 4.61 -7.71
C ASN A 145 0.96 3.34 -7.99
N ALA A 146 0.83 2.92 -9.25
CA ALA A 146 0.20 1.64 -9.57
C ALA A 146 1.07 0.47 -9.06
N GLU A 147 2.40 0.58 -9.15
CA GLU A 147 3.33 -0.41 -8.59
C GLU A 147 3.18 -0.55 -7.07
N VAL A 148 3.12 0.59 -6.36
CA VAL A 148 2.92 0.61 -4.90
C VAL A 148 1.57 -0.01 -4.54
N ALA A 149 0.50 0.38 -5.24
CA ALA A 149 -0.84 -0.14 -4.98
C ALA A 149 -0.94 -1.65 -5.29
N ALA A 150 -0.36 -2.10 -6.40
CA ALA A 150 -0.38 -3.50 -6.82
C ALA A 150 0.36 -4.41 -5.82
N PHE A 151 1.52 -3.97 -5.32
CA PHE A 151 2.23 -4.70 -4.25
C PHE A 151 1.37 -4.86 -2.99
N HIS A 152 0.76 -3.76 -2.52
CA HIS A 152 -0.09 -3.83 -1.34
C HIS A 152 -1.36 -4.67 -1.57
N LEU A 153 -1.98 -4.58 -2.75
CA LEU A 153 -3.13 -5.39 -3.11
C LEU A 153 -2.78 -6.89 -3.21
N ASP A 154 -1.63 -7.22 -3.80
CA ASP A 154 -1.08 -8.58 -3.85
C ASP A 154 -0.93 -9.18 -2.45
N ARG A 155 -0.47 -8.38 -1.48
CA ARG A 155 -0.40 -8.80 -0.07
C ARG A 155 -1.77 -9.01 0.54
N ILE A 156 -2.68 -8.06 0.37
CA ILE A 156 -4.04 -8.11 0.94
C ILE A 156 -4.81 -9.33 0.41
N LEU A 157 -4.60 -9.69 -0.87
CA LEU A 157 -5.23 -10.85 -1.49
C LEU A 157 -4.50 -12.18 -1.19
N GLY A 158 -3.40 -12.14 -0.43
CA GLY A 158 -2.63 -13.33 -0.07
C GLY A 158 -1.89 -14.00 -1.23
N PHE A 159 -1.68 -13.29 -2.35
CA PHE A 159 -0.95 -13.85 -3.49
C PHE A 159 0.55 -13.97 -3.20
N ARG A 160 1.14 -12.91 -2.64
CA ARG A 160 2.54 -12.82 -2.26
C ARG A 160 3.52 -13.09 -3.41
N ARG A 161 3.21 -12.56 -4.59
CA ARG A 161 4.02 -12.74 -5.83
C ARG A 161 4.56 -11.44 -6.39
N ALA A 162 4.07 -10.30 -5.91
CA ALA A 162 4.63 -9.02 -6.27
C ALA A 162 5.96 -8.79 -5.52
N PRO A 163 6.99 -8.22 -6.16
CA PRO A 163 8.16 -7.74 -5.43
C PRO A 163 7.77 -6.59 -4.49
N LEU A 164 8.59 -6.33 -3.48
CA LEU A 164 8.39 -5.21 -2.56
C LEU A 164 8.48 -3.88 -3.30
N VAL A 165 7.54 -2.97 -3.02
CA VAL A 165 7.52 -1.62 -3.60
C VAL A 165 7.21 -0.59 -2.53
N VAL A 166 7.98 0.50 -2.49
CA VAL A 166 7.75 1.64 -1.58
C VAL A 166 7.82 2.97 -2.35
N GLY A 167 7.04 3.94 -1.93
CA GLY A 167 7.15 5.32 -2.42
C GLY A 167 8.35 6.03 -1.81
N ARG A 168 9.11 6.78 -2.61
CA ARG A 168 10.24 7.59 -2.16
C ARG A 168 10.30 8.91 -2.92
N PHE A 169 10.53 10.00 -2.20
CA PHE A 169 10.94 11.27 -2.79
C PHE A 169 12.46 11.28 -2.91
N VAL A 170 12.97 11.63 -4.10
CA VAL A 170 14.40 11.64 -4.39
C VAL A 170 14.78 13.01 -4.93
N ASN A 171 15.75 13.65 -4.29
CA ASN A 171 16.33 14.89 -4.78
C ASN A 171 17.35 14.58 -5.88
N LEU A 172 16.99 14.85 -7.14
CA LEU A 172 17.84 14.54 -8.28
C LEU A 172 19.22 15.24 -8.23
N ARG A 173 19.30 16.43 -7.62
CA ARG A 173 20.55 17.20 -7.54
C ARG A 173 21.52 16.62 -6.52
N THR A 174 21.02 16.17 -5.37
CA THR A 174 21.87 15.76 -4.24
C THR A 174 21.97 14.25 -4.09
N GLU A 175 20.99 13.48 -4.55
CA GLU A 175 20.96 12.02 -4.39
C GLU A 175 21.22 11.24 -5.68
N ILE A 176 20.96 11.82 -6.87
CA ILE A 176 21.16 11.13 -8.16
C ILE A 176 22.39 11.63 -8.90
N LYS A 177 22.43 12.92 -9.27
CA LYS A 177 23.52 13.49 -10.08
C LYS A 177 24.93 13.16 -9.56
N PRO A 178 25.23 13.21 -8.23
CA PRO A 178 26.58 12.94 -7.73
C PRO A 178 27.03 11.47 -7.88
N VAL A 179 26.11 10.55 -8.11
CA VAL A 179 26.37 9.10 -8.15
C VAL A 179 25.89 8.46 -9.46
N ALA A 180 25.50 9.29 -10.43
CA ALA A 180 24.98 8.85 -11.71
C ALA A 180 26.11 8.49 -12.70
N THR A 181 25.87 7.51 -13.57
CA THR A 181 26.73 7.23 -14.72
C THR A 181 26.76 8.41 -15.69
N GLU A 182 27.82 8.54 -16.49
CA GLU A 182 27.90 9.56 -17.55
C GLU A 182 26.73 9.46 -18.53
N GLN A 183 26.32 8.23 -18.86
CA GLN A 183 25.16 7.97 -19.70
C GLN A 183 23.87 8.54 -19.11
N LEU A 184 23.63 8.38 -17.81
CA LEU A 184 22.46 8.96 -17.16
C LEU A 184 22.59 10.49 -17.07
N LEU A 185 23.77 10.99 -16.71
CA LEU A 185 24.05 12.41 -16.56
C LEU A 185 23.84 13.22 -17.85
N SER A 186 24.24 12.68 -19.00
CA SER A 186 24.11 13.34 -20.30
C SER A 186 22.66 13.58 -20.72
N THR A 187 21.69 12.95 -20.05
CA THR A 187 20.25 13.13 -20.31
C THR A 187 19.59 14.21 -19.46
N PHE A 188 20.30 14.79 -18.48
CA PHE A 188 19.74 15.85 -17.64
C PHE A 188 19.71 17.19 -18.35
N LEU A 189 18.51 17.73 -18.53
CA LEU A 189 18.28 19.06 -19.10
C LEU A 189 17.78 20.02 -18.02
N THR A 190 18.03 21.31 -18.22
CA THR A 190 17.40 22.38 -17.44
C THR A 190 16.46 23.13 -18.38
N ILE A 191 15.20 23.27 -18.02
CA ILE A 191 14.28 24.12 -18.79
C ILE A 191 14.75 25.57 -18.58
N GLY A 192 15.09 26.26 -19.68
CA GLY A 192 15.42 27.68 -19.62
C GLY A 192 14.23 28.47 -19.07
N LYS A 193 14.49 29.52 -18.27
CA LYS A 193 13.42 30.44 -17.89
C LYS A 193 12.88 31.08 -19.17
N GLU A 194 11.60 30.92 -19.45
CA GLU A 194 10.92 31.85 -20.35
C GLU A 194 11.06 33.24 -19.72
N VAL A 195 11.78 34.12 -20.42
CA VAL A 195 11.71 35.55 -20.15
C VAL A 195 10.33 35.95 -20.65
N ILE A 196 9.36 36.03 -19.75
CA ILE A 196 8.13 36.74 -20.04
C ILE A 196 8.55 38.21 -20.08
N GLU A 197 8.78 38.73 -21.29
CA GLU A 197 8.78 40.18 -21.51
C GLU A 197 7.34 40.63 -21.29
N ASP A 198 7.11 41.32 -20.17
CA ASP A 198 5.85 42.00 -19.90
C ASP A 198 5.59 43.01 -21.04
N VAL A 199 4.54 42.77 -21.82
CA VAL A 199 3.93 43.74 -22.75
C VAL A 199 2.62 44.23 -22.14
#